data_AF-A0A930XVD6-F1
#
_entry.id   AF-A0A930XVD6-F1
#
_cell.length_a   1.000
_cell.length_b   1.000
_cell.length_c   1.000
_cell.angle_alpha   90.00
_cell.angle_beta   90.00
_cell.angle_gamma   90.00
#
_symmetry.space_group_name_H-M   'P 1'
#
loop_
_entity.id
_entity.type
_entity.pdbx_description
1 polymer ?
#
loop_
_entity_poly.entity_id
_entity_poly.type
_entity_poly.pdbx_seq_one_letter_code
_entity_poly.pdbx_strand_id
1 'polypeptide(L)'
;MKKNKGTEYKIKSASLNESKLEIIVAEKFLKDAGSFGKVSIAAKVTTNDLGQGSLNFVNIINVGQIEKQGFYLFPKSSKFENPKLIISHTTKPENVFTSLLGVNNILNTSDNFIKELYDVKSIKTPDELRMKIKAKIDHPRSAFTVIKKLSDIFKPKIDNDINHFSQLLEMCNKAEELDIDYDLKDKLRYLISDIILYGSPQS
;
A
#
# COMPACT_ATOMS: atom_id res chain seq x y z
N MET A 1 -9.25 30.38 16.07
CA MET A 1 -9.25 29.29 15.07
C MET A 1 -7.82 28.85 14.82
N LYS A 2 -7.45 27.60 15.12
CA LYS A 2 -6.15 27.07 14.68
C LYS A 2 -6.15 27.08 13.16
N LYS A 3 -5.26 27.87 12.54
CA LYS A 3 -4.98 27.81 11.10
C LYS A 3 -4.32 26.47 10.80
N ASN A 4 -5.10 25.40 10.66
CA ASN A 4 -4.60 24.21 9.99
C ASN A 4 -4.41 24.61 8.52
N LYS A 5 -3.17 24.94 8.15
CA LYS A 5 -2.77 24.87 6.74
C LYS A 5 -2.97 23.42 6.36
N GLY A 6 -4.08 23.11 5.67
CA GLY A 6 -4.41 21.76 5.28
C GLY A 6 -3.23 21.09 4.57
N THR A 7 -3.10 19.78 4.72
CA THR A 7 -2.03 19.03 4.06
C THR A 7 -2.27 19.01 2.55
N GLU A 8 -1.26 19.39 1.75
CA GLU A 8 -1.38 19.39 0.30
C GLU A 8 -1.22 17.97 -0.26
N TYR A 9 -2.21 17.51 -1.03
CA TYR A 9 -2.18 16.24 -1.75
C TYR A 9 -2.01 16.46 -3.26
N LYS A 10 -1.45 15.47 -3.96
CA LYS A 10 -1.39 15.39 -5.43
C LYS A 10 -1.84 14.02 -5.94
N ILE A 11 -2.50 14.00 -7.08
CA ILE A 11 -2.79 12.75 -7.80
C ILE A 11 -1.47 12.16 -8.31
N LYS A 12 -1.27 10.86 -8.07
CA LYS A 12 -0.07 10.11 -8.43
C LYS A 12 -0.33 9.11 -9.55
N SER A 13 -1.51 8.49 -9.52
CA SER A 13 -1.99 7.62 -10.57
C SER A 13 -3.51 7.71 -10.66
N ALA A 14 -4.02 7.40 -11.84
CA ALA A 14 -5.43 7.17 -12.08
C ALA A 14 -5.54 5.98 -13.04
N SER A 15 -6.38 5.03 -12.69
CA SER A 15 -6.70 3.85 -13.50
C SER A 15 -8.21 3.78 -13.65
N LEU A 16 -8.69 3.52 -14.86
CA LEU A 16 -10.11 3.46 -15.17
C LEU A 16 -10.40 2.22 -16.02
N ASN A 17 -11.51 1.54 -15.73
CA ASN A 17 -12.16 0.62 -16.64
C ASN A 17 -13.68 0.88 -16.65
N GLU A 18 -14.45 0.03 -17.32
CA GLU A 18 -15.90 0.21 -17.52
C GLU A 18 -16.72 0.36 -16.24
N SER A 19 -16.26 -0.19 -15.11
CA SER A 19 -17.03 -0.20 -13.86
C SER A 19 -16.25 0.27 -12.63
N LYS A 20 -14.95 0.56 -12.77
CA LYS A 20 -14.07 0.92 -11.65
C LYS A 20 -13.18 2.11 -12.01
N LEU A 21 -13.16 3.10 -11.12
CA LEU A 21 -12.13 4.14 -11.07
C LEU A 21 -11.23 3.87 -9.87
N GLU A 22 -9.92 3.97 -10.05
CA GLU A 22 -8.93 3.99 -8.97
C GLU A 22 -8.07 5.25 -9.11
N ILE A 23 -7.94 6.02 -8.03
CA ILE A 23 -7.05 7.17 -7.95
C ILE A 23 -6.16 6.98 -6.73
N ILE A 24 -4.85 7.16 -6.91
CA ILE A 24 -3.93 7.32 -5.78
C ILE A 24 -3.63 8.80 -5.62
N VAL A 25 -3.95 9.35 -4.46
CA VAL A 25 -3.51 10.69 -4.02
C VAL A 25 -2.45 10.54 -2.96
N ALA A 26 -1.41 11.37 -2.97
CA ALA A 26 -0.35 11.35 -1.96
C ALA A 26 -0.01 12.76 -1.47
N GLU A 27 0.35 12.88 -0.20
CA GLU A 27 0.88 14.12 0.36
C GLU A 27 2.08 14.59 -0.47
N LYS A 28 2.15 15.90 -0.73
CA LYS A 28 3.30 16.49 -1.44
C LYS A 28 4.57 16.43 -0.60
N PHE A 29 4.43 16.59 0.70
CA PHE A 29 5.55 16.64 1.63
C PHE A 29 5.90 15.23 2.09
N LEU A 30 7.19 14.92 1.98
CA LEU A 30 7.73 13.64 2.43
C LEU A 30 8.28 13.81 3.84
N LYS A 31 8.01 12.82 4.71
CA LYS A 31 8.61 12.68 6.04
C LYS A 31 9.78 11.70 5.98
N ASP A 32 10.80 11.92 6.81
CA ASP A 32 11.92 10.99 6.94
C ASP A 32 11.51 9.79 7.82
N ALA A 33 11.76 8.58 7.33
CA ALA A 33 11.53 7.32 8.04
C ALA A 33 12.80 6.47 8.16
N GLY A 34 13.97 7.12 8.13
CA GLY A 34 15.26 6.47 8.35
C GLY A 34 15.54 5.39 7.30
N SER A 35 15.62 4.12 7.71
CA SER A 35 15.95 3.00 6.82
C SER A 35 14.90 2.70 5.75
N PHE A 36 13.68 3.20 5.90
CA PHE A 36 12.63 3.09 4.88
C PHE A 36 12.71 4.24 3.85
N GLY A 37 13.67 5.15 4.00
CA GLY A 37 13.83 6.33 3.17
C GLY A 37 12.79 7.40 3.51
N LYS A 38 12.23 8.02 2.48
CA LYS A 38 11.19 9.03 2.65
C LYS A 38 9.81 8.39 2.50
N VAL A 39 8.89 8.80 3.37
CA VAL A 39 7.51 8.30 3.38
C VAL A 39 6.52 9.44 3.23
N SER A 40 5.38 9.16 2.63
CA SER A 40 4.25 10.08 2.62
C SER A 40 2.95 9.32 2.72
N ILE A 41 1.98 9.92 3.39
CA ILE A 41 0.63 9.35 3.41
C ILE A 41 0.01 9.51 2.02
N ALA A 42 -0.75 8.49 1.65
CA ALA A 42 -1.49 8.46 0.43
C ALA A 42 -2.88 7.85 0.69
N ALA A 43 -3.81 8.08 -0.22
CA ALA A 43 -5.10 7.42 -0.20
C ALA A 43 -5.37 6.82 -1.57
N LYS A 44 -5.80 5.56 -1.55
CA LYS A 44 -6.45 4.92 -2.70
C LYS A 44 -7.93 5.24 -2.60
N VAL A 45 -8.41 6.01 -3.57
CA VAL A 45 -9.82 6.32 -3.77
C VAL A 45 -10.32 5.42 -4.89
N THR A 46 -11.35 4.64 -4.63
CA THR A 46 -11.94 3.75 -5.64
C THR A 46 -13.43 3.90 -5.72
N THR A 47 -13.97 3.75 -6.93
CA THR A 47 -15.39 3.49 -7.14
C THR A 47 -15.56 2.13 -7.79
N ASN A 48 -16.70 1.49 -7.55
CA ASN A 48 -17.06 0.24 -8.21
C ASN A 48 -18.57 0.16 -8.40
N ASP A 49 -19.02 0.31 -9.65
CA ASP A 49 -20.43 0.35 -10.01
C ASP A 49 -21.13 -1.01 -9.82
N LEU A 50 -20.36 -2.10 -9.85
CA LEU A 50 -20.87 -3.47 -9.74
C LEU A 50 -20.63 -4.10 -8.36
N GLY A 51 -19.85 -3.44 -7.50
CA GLY A 51 -19.47 -3.92 -6.17
C GLY A 51 -20.40 -3.45 -5.05
N GLN A 52 -20.12 -3.85 -3.82
CA GLN A 52 -20.88 -3.41 -2.63
C GLN A 52 -20.53 -1.98 -2.16
N GLY A 53 -19.37 -1.45 -2.56
CA GLY A 53 -18.90 -0.10 -2.23
C GLY A 53 -18.93 0.81 -3.45
N SER A 54 -19.77 1.85 -3.39
CA SER A 54 -19.88 2.90 -4.41
C SER A 54 -18.61 3.76 -4.43
N LEU A 55 -18.12 4.12 -3.25
CA LEU A 55 -16.93 4.93 -3.06
C LEU A 55 -16.15 4.45 -1.84
N ASN A 56 -14.88 4.12 -2.03
CA ASN A 56 -14.00 3.67 -0.96
C ASN A 56 -12.76 4.55 -0.88
N PHE A 57 -12.38 4.89 0.35
CA PHE A 57 -11.11 5.52 0.68
C PHE A 57 -10.32 4.52 1.50
N VAL A 58 -9.09 4.25 1.09
CA VAL A 58 -8.15 3.40 1.82
C VAL A 58 -6.88 4.21 2.06
N ASN A 59 -6.49 4.35 3.32
CA ASN A 59 -5.18 4.88 3.67
C ASN A 59 -4.11 3.92 3.14
N ILE A 60 -3.22 4.44 2.31
CA ILE A 60 -2.09 3.71 1.74
C ILE A 60 -0.84 4.57 1.92
N ILE A 61 0.32 3.97 1.69
CA ILE A 61 1.54 4.57 2.22
C ILE A 61 2.61 4.47 1.18
N ASN A 62 3.08 5.62 0.72
CA ASN A 62 4.21 5.65 -0.16
C ASN A 62 5.49 5.48 0.66
N VAL A 63 6.26 4.44 0.35
CA VAL A 63 7.59 4.19 0.91
C VAL A 63 8.63 4.16 -0.22
N GLY A 64 9.77 4.82 -0.03
CA GLY A 64 10.90 4.67 -0.95
C GLY A 64 11.76 5.92 -1.15
N GLN A 65 12.56 5.87 -2.21
CA GLN A 65 13.51 6.93 -2.57
C GLN A 65 12.85 7.99 -3.46
N ILE A 66 13.32 9.23 -3.29
CA ILE A 66 12.74 10.50 -3.75
C ILE A 66 12.49 10.56 -5.27
N GLU A 67 13.24 9.78 -6.06
CA GLU A 67 13.33 9.96 -7.51
C GLU A 67 12.40 9.04 -8.34
N LYS A 68 11.85 7.98 -7.75
CA LYS A 68 10.87 7.09 -8.42
C LYS A 68 9.49 7.22 -7.78
N GLN A 69 8.43 6.71 -8.43
CA GLN A 69 7.04 6.80 -7.93
C GLN A 69 6.84 6.25 -6.50
N GLY A 70 7.82 5.50 -5.99
CA GLY A 70 7.79 4.86 -4.67
C GLY A 70 6.83 3.68 -4.65
N PHE A 71 6.98 2.81 -3.66
CA PHE A 71 6.12 1.63 -3.52
C PHE A 71 4.99 1.96 -2.55
N TYR A 72 3.76 1.58 -2.88
CA TYR A 72 2.63 1.77 -1.98
C TYR A 72 2.40 0.54 -1.11
N LEU A 73 2.34 0.75 0.21
CA LEU A 73 1.88 -0.24 1.18
C LEU A 73 0.40 -0.02 1.48
N PHE A 74 -0.34 -1.13 1.54
CA PHE A 74 -1.79 -1.20 1.70
C PHE A 74 -2.12 -1.88 3.04
N PRO A 75 -2.13 -1.14 4.16
CA PRO A 75 -2.45 -1.70 5.46
C PRO A 75 -3.88 -2.28 5.47
N LYS A 76 -4.03 -3.52 5.94
CA LYS A 76 -5.35 -4.16 6.13
C LYS A 76 -6.04 -3.67 7.40
N SER A 77 -5.24 -3.43 8.44
CA SER A 77 -5.65 -2.91 9.74
C SER A 77 -4.50 -2.03 10.26
N SER A 78 -4.80 -0.96 10.98
CA SER A 78 -3.76 -0.32 11.80
C SER A 78 -4.09 -0.59 13.26
N LYS A 79 -3.07 -0.60 14.13
CA LYS A 79 -3.31 -0.75 15.58
C LYS A 79 -4.04 0.46 16.16
N PHE A 80 -4.08 1.57 15.43
CA PHE A 80 -4.50 2.86 15.94
C PHE A 80 -5.87 3.29 15.39
N GLU A 81 -6.19 3.00 14.12
CA GLU A 81 -7.41 3.46 13.43
C GLU A 81 -7.87 2.52 12.27
N ASN A 82 -9.15 2.59 11.90
CA ASN A 82 -9.67 1.93 10.70
C ASN A 82 -9.11 2.63 9.45
N PRO A 83 -8.28 1.97 8.62
CA PRO A 83 -7.63 2.63 7.48
C PRO A 83 -8.59 2.83 6.30
N LYS A 84 -9.90 2.60 6.47
CA LYS A 84 -10.87 2.52 5.37
C LYS A 84 -12.16 3.23 5.71
N LEU A 85 -12.69 3.96 4.72
CA LEU A 85 -14.06 4.46 4.67
C LEU A 85 -14.71 3.86 3.43
N ILE A 86 -15.87 3.25 3.61
CA ILE A 86 -16.66 2.63 2.55
C ILE A 86 -18.03 3.28 2.56
N ILE A 87 -18.43 3.84 1.42
CA ILE A 87 -19.77 4.36 1.18
C ILE A 87 -20.45 3.38 0.23
N SER A 88 -21.48 2.70 0.73
CA SER A 88 -22.27 1.72 -0.04
C SER A 88 -23.18 2.39 -1.07
N HIS A 89 -23.62 1.63 -2.08
CA HIS A 89 -24.66 2.07 -3.01
C HIS A 89 -26.02 2.34 -2.35
N THR A 90 -26.25 1.75 -1.17
CA THR A 90 -27.48 1.96 -0.38
C THR A 90 -27.44 3.21 0.50
N THR A 91 -26.31 3.92 0.56
CA THR A 91 -26.19 5.13 1.38
C THR A 91 -27.03 6.25 0.77
N LYS A 92 -27.99 6.77 1.56
CA LYS A 92 -28.81 7.91 1.13
C LYS A 92 -27.96 9.16 0.88
N PRO A 93 -28.29 10.01 -0.11
CA PRO A 93 -27.54 11.23 -0.42
C PRO A 93 -27.27 12.13 0.80
N GLU A 94 -28.26 12.27 1.69
CA GLU A 94 -28.16 13.06 2.93
C GLU A 94 -27.04 12.58 3.88
N ASN A 95 -26.67 11.30 3.82
CA ASN A 95 -25.65 10.71 4.68
C ASN A 95 -24.26 10.69 4.04
N VAL A 96 -24.16 10.90 2.72
CA VAL A 96 -22.88 10.85 1.98
C VAL A 96 -21.90 11.89 2.50
N PHE A 97 -22.32 13.15 2.66
CA PHE A 97 -21.44 14.21 3.18
C PHE A 97 -20.96 13.91 4.60
N THR A 98 -21.84 13.42 5.47
CA THR A 98 -21.48 13.01 6.83
C THR A 98 -20.44 11.88 6.81
N SER A 99 -20.59 10.89 5.94
CA SER A 99 -19.59 9.84 5.76
C SER A 99 -18.26 10.39 5.26
N LEU A 100 -18.26 11.33 4.31
CA LEU A 100 -17.04 11.95 3.76
C LEU A 100 -16.24 12.74 4.80
N LEU A 101 -16.87 13.27 5.85
CA LEU A 101 -16.14 13.91 6.96
C LEU A 101 -15.19 12.92 7.67
N GLY A 102 -15.50 11.62 7.63
CA GLY A 102 -14.65 10.56 8.16
C GLY A 102 -13.33 10.38 7.40
N VAL A 103 -13.19 10.93 6.18
CA VAL A 103 -11.92 10.92 5.43
C VAL A 103 -10.81 11.63 6.21
N ASN A 104 -11.13 12.64 7.02
CA ASN A 104 -10.14 13.33 7.85
C ASN A 104 -9.52 12.46 8.94
N ASN A 105 -10.17 11.36 9.33
CA ASN A 105 -9.64 10.37 10.28
C ASN A 105 -8.79 9.30 9.57
N ILE A 106 -8.84 9.24 8.24
CA ILE A 106 -8.03 8.33 7.41
C ILE A 106 -6.77 9.05 6.92
N LEU A 107 -6.92 10.33 6.62
CA LEU A 107 -5.84 11.24 6.25
C LEU A 107 -5.20 11.82 7.53
N ASN A 108 -3.91 12.16 7.50
CA ASN A 108 -3.14 12.70 8.63
C ASN A 108 -2.67 11.71 9.72
N THR A 109 -2.57 10.42 9.41
CA THR A 109 -2.09 9.39 10.36
C THR A 109 -0.58 9.11 10.26
N SER A 110 0.19 10.01 9.65
CA SER A 110 1.59 9.78 9.26
C SER A 110 2.51 9.42 10.43
N ASP A 111 2.34 10.07 11.58
CA ASP A 111 3.24 9.85 12.73
C ASP A 111 3.00 8.49 13.40
N ASN A 112 1.72 8.10 13.54
CA ASN A 112 1.34 6.78 14.05
C ASN A 112 1.89 5.67 13.15
N PHE A 113 1.86 5.88 11.84
CA PHE A 113 2.38 4.91 10.89
C PHE A 113 3.91 4.81 10.89
N ILE A 114 4.63 5.94 10.92
CA ILE A 114 6.10 5.92 11.02
C ILE A 114 6.52 5.08 12.22
N LYS A 115 5.78 5.18 13.33
CA LYS A 115 5.97 4.32 14.51
C LYS A 115 5.72 2.84 14.21
N GLU A 116 4.63 2.48 13.51
CA GLU A 116 4.38 1.08 13.10
C GLU A 116 5.51 0.52 12.23
N LEU A 117 6.06 1.27 11.28
CA LEU A 117 7.21 0.83 10.48
C LEU A 117 8.45 0.57 11.33
N TYR A 118 8.72 1.42 12.32
CA TYR A 118 9.83 1.22 13.25
C TYR A 118 9.63 -0.03 14.10
N ASP A 119 8.41 -0.30 14.57
CA ASP A 119 8.09 -1.51 15.32
C ASP A 119 8.37 -2.77 14.48
N VAL A 120 7.95 -2.80 13.21
CA VAL A 120 8.22 -3.92 12.30
C VAL A 120 9.71 -4.17 12.09
N LYS A 121 10.48 -3.10 11.84
CA LYS A 121 11.92 -3.17 11.64
C LYS A 121 12.63 -3.82 12.83
N SER A 122 12.12 -3.63 14.05
CA SER A 122 12.72 -4.18 15.25
C SER A 122 12.61 -5.72 15.35
N ILE A 123 11.75 -6.34 14.53
CA ILE A 123 11.37 -7.77 14.67
C ILE A 123 11.78 -8.61 13.44
N LYS A 124 12.03 -7.99 12.27
CA LYS A 124 12.27 -8.70 11.00
C LYS A 124 13.37 -8.08 10.15
N THR A 125 14.23 -8.94 9.60
CA THR A 125 15.25 -8.53 8.62
C THR A 125 14.64 -8.39 7.22
N PRO A 126 15.20 -7.53 6.34
CA PRO A 126 14.74 -7.42 4.96
C PRO A 126 14.76 -8.75 4.20
N ASP A 127 15.79 -9.57 4.42
CA ASP A 127 15.91 -10.86 3.74
C ASP A 127 14.84 -11.88 4.21
N GLU A 128 14.52 -11.92 5.51
CA GLU A 128 13.40 -12.71 6.03
C GLU A 128 12.08 -12.34 5.35
N LEU A 129 11.83 -11.04 5.16
CA LEU A 129 10.62 -10.55 4.50
C LEU A 129 10.60 -10.92 3.01
N ARG A 130 11.73 -10.77 2.31
CA ARG A 130 11.88 -11.23 0.92
C ARG A 130 11.55 -12.72 0.79
N MET A 131 12.14 -13.55 1.64
CA MET A 131 11.91 -15.01 1.62
C MET A 131 10.44 -15.34 1.82
N LYS A 132 9.75 -14.65 2.73
CA LYS A 132 8.31 -14.83 2.95
C LYS A 132 7.48 -14.41 1.74
N ILE A 133 7.80 -13.29 1.11
CA ILE A 133 7.14 -12.84 -0.13
C ILE A 133 7.30 -13.92 -1.21
N LYS A 134 8.53 -14.38 -1.44
CA LYS A 134 8.83 -15.43 -2.41
C LYS A 134 8.06 -16.72 -2.13
N ALA A 135 8.07 -17.20 -0.88
CA ALA A 135 7.38 -18.42 -0.48
C ALA A 135 5.87 -18.35 -0.77
N LYS A 136 5.25 -17.17 -0.64
CA LYS A 136 3.84 -16.96 -0.96
C LYS A 136 3.57 -16.87 -2.46
N ILE A 137 4.46 -16.22 -3.23
CA ILE A 137 4.38 -16.18 -4.69
C ILE A 137 4.47 -17.59 -5.28
N ASP A 138 5.41 -18.39 -4.80
CA ASP A 138 5.71 -19.74 -5.32
C ASP A 138 4.82 -20.85 -4.77
N HIS A 139 3.98 -20.54 -3.76
CA HIS A 139 3.12 -21.54 -3.16
C HIS A 139 2.25 -22.20 -4.24
N PRO A 140 2.13 -23.54 -4.33
CA PRO A 140 1.47 -24.20 -5.48
C PRO A 140 0.02 -23.75 -5.76
N ARG A 141 -0.69 -23.29 -4.72
CA ARG A 141 -2.06 -22.76 -4.81
C ARG A 141 -2.14 -21.24 -5.06
N SER A 142 -1.00 -20.58 -5.23
CA SER A 142 -0.92 -19.14 -5.47
C SER A 142 -1.25 -18.85 -6.94
N ALA A 143 -2.03 -17.79 -7.15
CA ALA A 143 -2.34 -17.28 -8.49
C ALA A 143 -1.09 -16.73 -9.21
N PHE A 144 0.03 -16.56 -8.51
CA PHE A 144 1.28 -15.98 -9.03
C PHE A 144 2.27 -17.03 -9.53
N THR A 145 2.03 -18.32 -9.30
CA THR A 145 2.95 -19.43 -9.67
C THR A 145 3.30 -19.48 -11.16
N VAL A 146 2.38 -19.03 -12.02
CA VAL A 146 2.57 -18.98 -13.48
C VAL A 146 3.45 -17.81 -13.93
N ILE A 147 3.67 -16.81 -13.07
CA ILE A 147 4.39 -15.57 -13.40
C ILE A 147 5.86 -15.72 -13.01
N LYS A 148 6.64 -16.47 -13.81
CA LYS A 148 8.06 -16.73 -13.53
C LYS A 148 8.86 -15.46 -13.24
N LYS A 149 8.65 -14.40 -14.04
CA LYS A 149 9.31 -13.10 -13.86
C LYS A 149 9.11 -12.51 -12.47
N LEU A 150 7.94 -12.71 -11.85
CA LEU A 150 7.66 -12.23 -10.50
C LEU A 150 8.42 -13.04 -9.45
N SER A 151 8.47 -14.37 -9.58
CA SER A 151 9.28 -15.22 -8.69
C SER A 151 10.78 -14.89 -8.79
N ASP A 152 11.25 -14.64 -10.02
CA ASP A 152 12.65 -14.30 -10.29
C ASP A 152 13.09 -13.00 -9.63
N ILE A 153 12.18 -12.03 -9.48
CA ILE A 153 12.47 -10.78 -8.76
C ILE A 153 12.91 -11.08 -7.33
N PHE A 154 12.23 -11.98 -6.63
CA PHE A 154 12.47 -12.27 -5.20
C PHE A 154 13.44 -13.43 -4.95
N LYS A 155 14.00 -14.03 -6.01
CA LYS A 155 14.92 -15.15 -5.92
C LYS A 155 16.25 -14.73 -5.26
N PRO A 156 16.85 -15.58 -4.39
CA PRO A 156 18.20 -15.32 -3.89
C PRO A 156 19.16 -15.28 -5.09
N LYS A 157 20.01 -14.25 -5.16
CA LYS A 157 21.17 -14.26 -6.04
C LYS A 157 22.37 -14.73 -5.21
N ILE A 158 23.28 -15.46 -5.83
CA ILE A 158 24.53 -15.92 -5.19
C ILE A 158 25.24 -14.67 -4.63
N ASP A 159 25.61 -14.72 -3.35
CA ASP A 159 26.29 -13.65 -2.59
C ASP A 159 25.54 -12.31 -2.42
N ASN A 160 24.21 -12.30 -2.52
CA ASN A 160 23.43 -11.07 -2.45
C ASN A 160 22.31 -11.13 -1.39
N ASP A 161 22.72 -11.30 -0.12
CA ASP A 161 21.82 -11.13 1.01
C ASP A 161 21.30 -9.69 1.08
N ILE A 162 20.01 -9.55 1.38
CA ILE A 162 19.40 -8.22 1.49
C ILE A 162 19.62 -7.66 2.88
N ASN A 163 20.58 -6.75 2.96
CA ASN A 163 20.99 -6.11 4.21
C ASN A 163 20.20 -4.83 4.51
N HIS A 164 19.51 -4.27 3.51
CA HIS A 164 18.80 -3.00 3.64
C HIS A 164 17.36 -3.05 3.14
N PHE A 165 16.44 -2.41 3.87
CA PHE A 165 15.04 -2.28 3.45
C PHE A 165 14.89 -1.57 2.10
N SER A 166 15.77 -0.64 1.76
CA SER A 166 15.78 0.02 0.45
C SER A 166 15.87 -0.96 -0.72
N GLN A 167 16.70 -2.00 -0.59
CA GLN A 167 16.86 -3.05 -1.61
C GLN A 167 15.56 -3.88 -1.73
N LEU A 168 14.93 -4.25 -0.61
CA LEU A 168 13.64 -4.94 -0.62
C LEU A 168 12.54 -4.08 -1.29
N LEU A 169 12.48 -2.79 -0.97
CA LEU A 169 11.52 -1.87 -1.57
C LEU A 169 11.75 -1.69 -3.08
N GLU A 170 13.01 -1.73 -3.54
CA GLU A 170 13.32 -1.71 -4.97
C GLU A 170 12.77 -2.95 -5.69
N MET A 171 12.84 -4.12 -5.07
CA MET A 171 12.23 -5.35 -5.62
C MET A 171 10.71 -5.25 -5.68
N CYS A 172 10.08 -4.66 -4.66
CA CYS A 172 8.64 -4.43 -4.66
C CYS A 172 8.22 -3.46 -5.78
N ASN A 173 9.00 -2.40 -6.02
CA ASN A 173 8.80 -1.50 -7.16
C ASN A 173 8.92 -2.24 -8.50
N LYS A 174 9.94 -3.10 -8.68
CA LYS A 174 10.07 -3.92 -9.89
C LYS A 174 8.89 -4.86 -10.11
N ALA A 175 8.32 -5.41 -9.02
CA ALA A 175 7.15 -6.26 -9.09
C ALA A 175 5.89 -5.47 -9.50
N GLU A 176 5.76 -4.22 -9.04
CA GLU A 176 4.67 -3.30 -9.41
C GLU A 176 4.73 -2.88 -10.89
N GLU A 177 5.94 -2.71 -11.44
CA GLU A 177 6.21 -2.38 -12.84
C GLU A 177 5.89 -3.53 -13.82
N LEU A 178 5.66 -4.75 -13.33
CA LEU A 178 5.31 -5.88 -14.20
C LEU A 178 3.97 -5.66 -14.91
N ASP A 179 3.94 -5.96 -16.21
CA ASP A 179 2.70 -6.01 -16.98
C ASP A 179 1.97 -7.32 -16.69
N ILE A 180 1.06 -7.27 -15.72
CA ILE A 180 0.20 -8.37 -15.28
C ILE A 180 -1.22 -7.85 -15.12
N ASP A 181 -2.18 -8.77 -15.18
CA ASP A 181 -3.60 -8.47 -14.97
C ASP A 181 -3.83 -7.60 -13.70
N TYR A 182 -4.73 -6.63 -13.82
CA TYR A 182 -4.98 -5.64 -12.76
C TYR A 182 -5.44 -6.28 -11.45
N ASP A 183 -6.34 -7.27 -11.50
CA ASP A 183 -6.84 -7.94 -10.30
C ASP A 183 -5.73 -8.79 -9.64
N LEU A 184 -4.82 -9.36 -10.44
CA LEU A 184 -3.61 -10.02 -9.92
C LEU A 184 -2.65 -9.00 -9.27
N LYS A 185 -2.45 -7.84 -9.91
CA LYS A 185 -1.59 -6.77 -9.38
C LYS A 185 -2.11 -6.25 -8.04
N ASP A 186 -3.42 -6.03 -7.93
CA ASP A 186 -4.04 -5.60 -6.66
C ASP A 186 -3.83 -6.64 -5.54
N LYS A 187 -4.06 -7.93 -5.83
CA LYS A 187 -3.76 -9.02 -4.87
C LYS A 187 -2.29 -9.04 -4.45
N LEU A 188 -1.37 -8.81 -5.38
CA LEU A 188 0.07 -8.79 -5.11
C LEU A 188 0.44 -7.64 -4.17
N ARG A 189 -0.11 -6.43 -4.40
CA ARG A 189 0.12 -5.27 -3.54
C ARG A 189 -0.28 -5.55 -2.09
N TYR A 190 -1.46 -6.14 -1.86
CA TYR A 190 -1.89 -6.52 -0.51
C TYR A 190 -1.01 -7.62 0.11
N LEU A 191 -0.62 -8.63 -0.67
CA LEU A 191 0.26 -9.71 -0.20
C LEU A 191 1.62 -9.17 0.26
N ILE A 192 2.25 -8.33 -0.55
CA ILE A 192 3.54 -7.72 -0.22
C ILE A 192 3.38 -6.80 1.00
N SER A 193 2.33 -5.98 1.02
CA SER A 193 2.05 -5.04 2.11
C SER A 193 1.88 -5.76 3.45
N ASP A 194 1.12 -6.85 3.49
CA ASP A 194 0.93 -7.61 4.73
C ASP A 194 2.24 -8.18 5.27
N ILE A 195 3.09 -8.70 4.37
CA ILE A 195 4.36 -9.28 4.79
C ILE A 195 5.28 -8.18 5.29
N ILE A 196 5.37 -7.05 4.58
CA ILE A 196 6.18 -5.91 5.00
C ILE A 196 5.68 -5.33 6.33
N LEU A 197 4.36 -5.18 6.52
CA LEU A 197 3.80 -4.51 7.70
C LEU A 197 3.61 -5.42 8.92
N TYR A 198 3.44 -6.73 8.73
CA TYR A 198 3.09 -7.63 9.84
C TYR A 198 3.95 -8.90 9.90
N GLY A 199 4.85 -9.10 8.94
CA GLY A 199 5.70 -10.30 8.88
C GLY A 199 4.95 -11.59 8.51
N SER A 200 3.64 -11.54 8.28
CA SER A 200 2.83 -12.64 7.75
C SER A 200 1.50 -12.10 7.21
N PRO A 201 0.95 -12.68 6.13
CA PRO A 201 -0.39 -12.35 5.70
C PRO A 201 -1.39 -12.72 6.79
N GLN A 202 -2.14 -11.72 7.27
CA GLN A 202 -3.30 -12.00 8.13
C GLN A 202 -4.35 -12.70 7.26
N SER A 203 -4.75 -13.89 7.71
CA SER A 203 -5.77 -14.75 7.13
C SER A 203 -7.12 -14.06 7.05
#